data_AF-N8VB57-F1
#
_entry.id   AF-N8VB57-F1
#
_cell.length_a   1.000
_cell.length_b   1.000
_cell.length_c   1.000
_cell.angle_alpha   90.00
_cell.angle_beta   90.00
_cell.angle_gamma   90.00
#
_symmetry.space_group_name_H-M   'P 1'
#
loop_
_entity.id
_entity.type
_entity.pdbx_description
1 polymer ?
#
loop_
_entity_poly.entity_id
_entity_poly.type
_entity_poly.pdbx_seq_one_letter_code
_entity_poly.pdbx_strand_id
1 'polypeptide(L)' 'MGIVPNNTGGFGSIKDAAEVFYQNEIVPLQSQMQQINDWAGEEIIQFKEYKIQNVV' A
#
# COMPACT_ATOMS: atom_id res chain seq x y z
N MET A 1 8.25 8.27 -4.05
CA MET A 1 9.21 7.82 -5.10
C MET A 1 10.37 7.12 -4.43
N GLY A 2 10.61 5.84 -4.74
CA GLY A 2 11.75 5.08 -4.23
C GLY A 2 12.46 4.36 -5.36
N ILE A 3 13.78 4.52 -5.46
CA ILE A 3 14.65 3.71 -6.32
C ILE A 3 15.03 2.47 -5.50
N VAL A 4 14.76 1.27 -6.02
CA VAL A 4 15.27 0.03 -5.42
C VAL A 4 16.72 -0.14 -5.89
N PRO A 5 17.72 -0.05 -5.00
CA PRO A 5 19.12 -0.19 -5.40
C PRO A 5 19.41 -1.64 -5.80
N ASN A 6 19.97 -1.83 -7.00
CA ASN A 6 20.36 -3.14 -7.53
C ASN A 6 21.73 -3.62 -6.99
N ASN A 7 22.03 -3.35 -5.71
CA ASN A 7 23.24 -3.84 -5.06
C ASN A 7 22.84 -4.55 -3.76
N THR A 8 23.30 -5.78 -3.61
CA THR A 8 22.79 -6.85 -2.72
C THR A 8 23.05 -6.61 -1.22
N GLY A 9 22.75 -5.43 -0.70
CA GLY A 9 22.88 -5.13 0.72
C GLY A 9 22.12 -3.89 1.14
N GLY A 10 20.94 -4.06 1.73
CA GLY A 10 20.33 -3.03 2.59
C GLY A 10 18.82 -2.94 2.61
N PHE A 11 18.12 -3.43 1.59
CA PHE A 11 16.67 -3.53 1.57
C PHE A 11 16.35 -4.97 1.18
N GLY A 12 15.40 -5.62 1.85
CA GLY A 12 15.04 -7.00 1.57
C GLY A 12 14.56 -7.24 0.14
N SER A 13 13.96 -8.39 -0.08
CA SER A 13 13.37 -8.76 -1.37
C SER A 13 12.41 -7.66 -1.89
N ILE A 14 12.15 -7.62 -3.20
CA ILE A 14 11.18 -6.70 -3.83
C ILE A 14 9.83 -6.71 -3.09
N LYS A 15 9.46 -7.85 -2.51
CA LYS A 15 8.25 -8.01 -1.68
C LYS A 15 8.30 -7.18 -0.40
N ASP A 16 9.45 -7.13 0.26
CA ASP A 16 9.63 -6.35 1.50
C ASP A 16 9.51 -4.85 1.21
N ALA A 17 10.07 -4.40 0.08
CA ALA A 17 9.91 -3.01 -0.36
C ALA A 17 8.44 -2.69 -0.72
N ALA A 18 7.75 -3.60 -1.41
CA ALA A 18 6.34 -3.44 -1.75
C ALA A 18 5.44 -3.41 -0.50
N GLU A 19 5.73 -4.25 0.50
CA GLU A 19 5.01 -4.27 1.77
C GLU A 19 5.21 -2.96 2.53
N VAL A 20 6.45 -2.51 2.68
CA VAL A 20 6.76 -1.23 3.36
C VAL A 20 6.10 -0.05 2.65
N PHE A 21 6.08 -0.03 1.32
CA PHE A 21 5.38 0.99 0.55
C PHE A 21 3.86 0.93 0.76
N TYR A 22 3.28 -0.27 0.74
CA TYR A 22 1.85 -0.45 0.95
C TYR A 22 1.42 0.09 2.32
N GLN A 23 2.14 -0.28 3.39
CA GLN A 23 1.83 0.14 4.75
C GLN A 23 2.02 1.64 4.97
N ASN A 24 3.10 2.23 4.45
CA ASN A 24 3.44 3.62 4.75
C ASN A 24 2.75 4.65 3.85
N GLU A 25 2.38 4.28 2.62
CA GLU A 25 1.86 5.23 1.64
C GLU A 25 0.40 4.91 1.29
N ILE A 26 0.11 3.64 0.98
CA ILE A 26 -1.21 3.25 0.47
C ILE A 26 -2.26 3.21 1.58
N VAL A 27 -1.96 2.62 2.74
CA VAL A 27 -2.91 2.52 3.86
C VAL A 27 -3.38 3.91 4.35
N PRO A 28 -2.49 4.91 4.57
CA PRO A 28 -2.93 6.26 4.93
C PRO A 28 -3.83 6.91 3.88
N LEU A 29 -3.51 6.74 2.58
CA LEU A 29 -4.34 7.25 1.49
C LEU A 29 -5.71 6.58 1.46
N GLN A 30 -5.78 5.26 1.63
CA GLN A 30 -7.04 4.52 1.72
C GLN A 30 -7.89 5.03 2.89
N SER A 31 -7.27 5.26 4.05
CA SER A 31 -7.96 5.80 5.23
C SER A 31 -8.51 7.21 4.98
N GLN A 32 -7.75 8.09 4.33
CA GLN A 32 -8.25 9.42 3.94
C GLN A 32 -9.43 9.33 2.98
N MET A 33 -9.39 8.42 2.00
CA MET A 33 -10.49 8.21 1.07
C MET A 33 -11.73 7.67 1.79
N GLN A 34 -11.57 6.80 2.78
CA GLN A 34 -12.69 6.24 3.56
C GLN A 34 -13.44 7.29 4.39
N GLN A 35 -12.84 8.44 4.73
CA GLN A 35 -13.56 9.53 5.41
C GLN A 35 -14.76 10.06 4.61
N ILE A 36 -14.79 9.84 3.30
CA ILE A 36 -15.94 10.17 2.44
C ILE A 36 -17.20 9.40 2.88
N ASN A 37 -17.04 8.17 3.37
CA ASN A 37 -18.17 7.39 3.87
C ASN A 37 -18.80 8.05 5.11
N ASP A 38 -17.96 8.56 6.01
CA ASP A 38 -18.44 9.27 7.20
C ASP A 38 -19.19 10.55 6.83
N TRP A 39 -18.71 11.26 5.80
CA TRP A 39 -19.37 12.46 5.30
C TRP A 39 -20.68 12.15 4.57
N ALA A 40 -20.74 11.04 3.85
CA ALA A 40 -21.94 10.59 3.15
C ALA A 40 -22.98 9.97 4.09
N GLY A 41 -22.56 9.44 5.24
CA GLY A 41 -23.41 8.67 6.14
C GLY A 41 -23.74 7.27 5.63
N GLU A 42 -23.06 6.81 4.57
CA GLU A 42 -23.20 5.48 3.98
C GLU A 42 -21.87 4.98 3.42
N GLU A 43 -21.71 3.66 3.26
CA GLU A 43 -20.48 3.06 2.72
C GLU A 43 -20.42 3.22 1.19
N ILE A 44 -19.62 4.17 0.72
CA ILE A 44 -19.40 4.45 -0.71
C ILE A 44 -18.07 3.84 -1.19
N ILE A 45 -17.03 3.92 -0.36
CA ILE A 45 -15.66 3.52 -0.69
C ILE A 45 -15.23 2.36 0.20
N GLN A 46 -14.88 1.24 -0.43
CA GLN A 46 -14.32 0.07 0.22
C GLN A 46 -13.12 -0.44 -0.58
N PHE A 47 -12.04 -0.82 0.11
CA PHE A 47 -10.84 -1.39 -0.50
C PHE A 47 -10.82 -2.90 -0.31
N LYS A 48 -10.34 -3.61 -1.34
CA LYS A 48 -10.06 -5.04 -1.24
C LYS A 48 -8.77 -5.26 -0.44
N GLU A 49 -8.68 -6.41 0.21
CA GLU A 49 -7.44 -6.86 0.85
C GLU A 49 -6.29 -6.85 -0.16
N TYR A 50 -5.17 -6.21 0.22
CA TYR A 50 -3.98 -6.19 -0.59
C TYR A 50 -3.29 -7.54 -0.59
N LYS A 51 -2.92 -8.02 -1.77
CA LYS A 51 -2.19 -9.26 -1.97
C LYS A 51 -1.03 -9.00 -2.91
N ILE A 52 0.20 -9.19 -2.41
CA ILE A 52 1.39 -9.24 -3.26
C ILE A 52 1.32 -10.56 -4.04
N GLN A 53 0.86 -10.49 -5.29
CA GLN A 53 0.97 -11.65 -6.19
C GLN A 53 2.46 -11.88 -6.44
N ASN A 54 2.90 -13.14 -6.30
CA ASN A 54 4.27 -13.52 -6.63
C ASN A 54 4.51 -13.20 -8.11
N VAL A 55 5.21 -12.09 -8.37
CA VAL A 55 5.77 -11.82 -9.69
C VAL A 55 6.92 -12.81 -9.83
N VAL A 56 6.73 -13.80 -10.70
CA VAL A 56 7.70 -14.84 -11.05
C VAL A 56 8.86 -14.23 -11.82
#